data_AF-A0A3D3FQE5-F1
#
_entry.id   AF-A0A3D3FQE5-F1
#
_cell.length_a   1.000
_cell.length_b   1.000
_cell.length_c   1.000
_cell.angle_alpha   90.00
_cell.angle_beta   90.00
_cell.angle_gamma   90.00
#
_symmetry.space_group_name_H-M   'P 1'
#
loop_
_entity.id
_entity.type
_entity.pdbx_description
1 polymer ?
#
loop_
_entity_poly.entity_id
_entity_poly.type
_entity_poly.pdbx_seq_one_letter_code
_entity_poly.pdbx_strand_id
1 'polypeptide(L)'
;MSLRHTASLGISFFGVLIIVFGSGTFAGMSPAGDGIALLAALAFSCYTLFLRKLGGAADGLRTARKTVTWGALWTVSAALLFGDLPVLSQVFKPEHAPHFLFLGLFASGFCFILWSRAVADLGPGAASKYIFFVPVISIVLSAALLREAVTPAKIVGIVLIIAGSLRDGARDRRVICPTDIPDARAV
;
A
#
# COMPACT_ATOMS: atom_id res chain seq x y z
N MET A 1 14.89 -4.76 17.74
CA MET A 1 13.65 -3.97 17.55
C MET A 1 13.15 -3.58 18.94
N SER A 2 13.10 -2.29 19.28
CA SER A 2 12.70 -1.85 20.63
C SER A 2 11.25 -2.23 20.91
N LEU A 3 10.94 -2.75 22.11
CA LEU A 3 9.58 -3.13 22.58
C LEU A 3 8.53 -2.04 22.28
N ARG A 4 8.97 -0.79 22.20
CA ARG A 4 8.15 0.40 21.97
C ARG A 4 7.70 0.55 20.51
N HIS A 5 8.53 0.18 19.53
CA HIS A 5 8.17 0.25 18.10
C HIS A 5 7.17 -0.85 17.76
N THR A 6 7.26 -2.00 18.45
CA THR A 6 6.26 -3.06 18.32
C THR A 6 4.91 -2.63 18.89
N ALA A 7 4.92 -1.85 19.99
CA ALA A 7 3.70 -1.32 20.60
C ALA A 7 2.99 -0.29 19.71
N SER A 8 3.72 0.66 19.09
CA SER A 8 3.13 1.63 18.15
C SER A 8 2.53 0.93 16.93
N LEU A 9 3.24 -0.05 16.37
CA LEU A 9 2.75 -0.88 15.25
C LEU A 9 1.47 -1.64 15.62
N GLY A 10 1.42 -2.22 16.82
CA GLY A 10 0.25 -2.93 17.33
C GLY A 10 -0.98 -2.03 17.50
N ILE A 11 -0.80 -0.81 18.00
CA ILE A 11 -1.88 0.19 18.14
C ILE A 11 -2.42 0.57 16.76
N SER A 12 -1.55 0.88 15.80
CA SER A 12 -1.96 1.23 14.43
C SER A 12 -2.67 0.07 13.74
N PHE A 13 -2.16 -1.15 13.89
CA PHE A 13 -2.79 -2.35 13.35
C PHE A 13 -4.20 -2.57 13.94
N PHE A 14 -4.36 -2.41 15.26
CA PHE A 14 -5.67 -2.51 15.90
C PHE A 14 -6.66 -1.46 15.38
N GLY A 15 -6.19 -0.23 15.11
CA GLY A 15 -6.98 0.80 14.47
C GLY A 15 -7.49 0.39 13.08
N VAL A 16 -6.64 -0.27 12.27
CA VAL A 16 -7.04 -0.83 10.97
C VAL A 16 -8.11 -1.92 11.12
N LEU A 17 -7.96 -2.82 12.10
CA LEU A 17 -8.97 -3.86 12.36
C LEU A 17 -10.34 -3.27 12.69
N ILE A 18 -10.39 -2.20 13.50
CA ILE A 18 -11.64 -1.51 13.81
C ILE A 18 -12.30 -0.92 12.55
N ILE A 19 -11.52 -0.37 11.63
CA ILE A 19 -12.05 0.16 10.36
C ILE A 19 -12.63 -0.98 9.52
N VAL A 20 -11.90 -2.08 9.40
CA VAL A 20 -12.29 -3.23 8.57
C VAL A 20 -13.53 -3.92 9.15
N PHE A 21 -13.50 -4.31 10.42
CA PHE A 21 -14.61 -5.02 11.07
C PHE A 21 -15.79 -4.11 11.42
N GLY A 22 -15.56 -2.81 11.58
CA GLY A 22 -16.61 -1.82 11.82
C GLY A 22 -17.55 -1.59 10.64
N SER A 23 -17.26 -2.17 9.47
CA SER A 23 -18.14 -2.16 8.29
C SER A 23 -19.30 -3.18 8.39
N GLY A 24 -19.29 -4.06 9.39
CA GLY A 24 -20.48 -4.86 9.79
C GLY A 24 -20.79 -6.09 8.95
N THR A 25 -19.99 -6.44 7.94
CA THR A 25 -20.23 -7.60 7.08
C THR A 25 -19.25 -8.74 7.39
N PHE A 26 -19.63 -9.63 8.30
CA PHE A 26 -18.98 -10.94 8.50
C PHE A 26 -19.60 -12.04 7.63
N ALA A 27 -20.56 -11.70 6.77
CA ALA A 27 -21.22 -12.65 5.89
C ALA A 27 -20.25 -13.09 4.77
N GLY A 28 -19.87 -14.37 4.77
CA GLY A 28 -19.03 -14.98 3.73
C GLY A 28 -17.56 -15.22 4.09
N MET A 29 -17.18 -15.18 5.37
CA MET A 29 -15.83 -15.54 5.80
C MET A 29 -15.52 -17.00 5.45
N SER A 30 -14.52 -17.21 4.59
CA SER A 30 -14.02 -18.52 4.20
C SER A 30 -12.60 -18.68 4.78
N PRO A 31 -12.33 -19.70 5.61
CA PRO A 31 -10.98 -19.96 6.13
C PRO A 31 -9.94 -20.12 5.03
N ALA A 32 -10.35 -20.61 3.85
CA ALA A 32 -9.46 -20.71 2.69
C ALA A 32 -9.09 -19.32 2.12
N GLY A 33 -10.03 -18.38 2.10
CA GLY A 33 -9.79 -17.00 1.69
C GLY A 33 -8.84 -16.27 2.63
N ASP A 34 -9.03 -16.44 3.95
CA ASP A 34 -8.12 -15.88 4.95
C ASP A 34 -6.70 -16.45 4.81
N GLY A 35 -6.57 -17.75 4.52
CA GLY A 35 -5.29 -18.39 4.22
C GLY A 35 -4.58 -17.77 3.01
N ILE A 36 -5.32 -17.49 1.92
CA ILE A 36 -4.78 -16.82 0.73
C ILE A 36 -4.38 -15.37 1.05
N ALA A 37 -5.17 -14.65 1.86
CA ALA A 37 -4.85 -13.29 2.28
C ALA A 37 -3.54 -13.22 3.09
N LEU A 38 -3.31 -14.19 3.98
CA LEU A 38 -2.05 -14.32 4.72
C LEU A 38 -0.88 -14.62 3.79
N LEU A 39 -1.06 -15.52 2.82
CA LEU A 39 -0.04 -15.79 1.79
C LEU A 39 0.27 -14.53 0.96
N ALA A 40 -0.74 -13.75 0.61
CA ALA A 40 -0.56 -12.48 -0.09
C ALA A 40 0.23 -11.46 0.75
N ALA A 41 -0.05 -11.36 2.06
CA ALA A 41 0.70 -10.50 2.97
C ALA A 41 2.16 -10.94 3.13
N LEU A 42 2.43 -12.24 3.17
CA LEU A 42 3.79 -12.81 3.17
C LEU A 42 4.51 -12.50 1.86
N ALA A 43 3.86 -12.72 0.72
CA ALA A 43 4.41 -12.40 -0.60
C ALA A 43 4.74 -10.91 -0.73
N PHE A 44 3.86 -10.02 -0.24
CA PHE A 44 4.09 -8.58 -0.18
C PHE A 44 5.30 -8.24 0.69
N SER A 45 5.43 -8.86 1.86
CA SER A 45 6.58 -8.68 2.75
C SER A 45 7.89 -9.08 2.08
N CYS A 46 7.94 -10.27 1.47
CA CYS A 46 9.09 -10.74 0.69
C CYS A 46 9.42 -9.77 -0.47
N TYR A 47 8.41 -9.32 -1.21
CA TYR A 47 8.56 -8.34 -2.28
C TYR A 47 9.25 -7.07 -1.79
N THR A 48 8.85 -6.49 -0.66
CA THR A 48 9.51 -5.27 -0.13
C THR A 48 10.97 -5.49 0.26
N LEU A 49 11.32 -6.67 0.77
CA LEU A 49 12.71 -7.03 1.07
C LEU A 49 13.55 -7.18 -0.19
N PHE A 50 13.01 -7.83 -1.23
CA PHE A 50 13.66 -7.93 -2.53
C PHE A 50 13.78 -6.56 -3.20
N LEU A 51 12.75 -5.72 -3.10
CA LEU A 51 12.73 -4.37 -3.63
C LEU A 51 13.86 -3.53 -3.04
N ARG A 52 14.11 -3.64 -1.72
CA ARG A 52 15.26 -3.01 -1.07
C ARG A 52 16.60 -3.51 -1.61
N LYS A 53 16.74 -4.81 -1.88
CA LYS A 53 17.97 -5.40 -2.41
C LYS A 53 18.24 -5.05 -3.88
N LEU A 54 17.18 -4.88 -4.66
CA LEU A 54 17.24 -4.57 -6.09
C LEU A 54 17.36 -3.07 -6.37
N GLY A 55 16.89 -2.22 -5.45
CA GLY A 55 16.88 -0.77 -5.60
C GLY A 55 18.19 -0.12 -5.21
N GLY A 56 19.07 0.15 -6.16
CA GLY A 56 19.89 1.37 -6.09
C GLY A 56 18.95 2.57 -6.24
N ALA A 57 19.12 3.62 -5.42
CA ALA A 57 18.23 4.80 -5.35
C ALA A 57 17.91 5.46 -6.72
N ALA A 58 18.72 5.22 -7.75
CA ALA A 58 18.56 5.76 -9.09
C ALA A 58 17.46 5.11 -9.95
N ASP A 59 16.99 3.89 -9.64
CA ASP A 59 16.25 3.04 -10.61
C ASP A 59 14.75 2.81 -10.30
N GLY A 60 14.12 3.65 -9.46
CA GLY A 60 12.71 3.47 -9.06
C GLY A 60 11.71 3.32 -10.23
N LEU A 61 11.95 4.02 -11.34
CA LEU A 61 11.13 3.89 -12.57
C LEU A 61 11.33 2.53 -13.26
N ARG A 62 12.58 2.04 -13.33
CA ARG A 62 12.92 0.76 -13.95
C ARG A 62 12.31 -0.40 -13.16
N THR A 63 12.35 -0.31 -11.83
CA THR A 63 11.77 -1.31 -10.94
C THR A 63 10.25 -1.30 -11.01
N ALA A 64 9.61 -0.12 -10.90
CA ALA A 64 8.17 0.01 -11.04
C ALA A 64 7.67 -0.50 -12.40
N ARG A 65 8.37 -0.19 -13.50
CA ARG A 65 8.04 -0.70 -14.84
C ARG A 65 8.02 -2.23 -14.85
N LYS A 66 9.07 -2.88 -14.34
CA LYS A 66 9.12 -4.35 -14.28
C LYS A 66 8.02 -4.93 -13.41
N THR A 67 7.79 -4.36 -12.22
CA THR A 67 6.75 -4.83 -11.29
C THR A 67 5.35 -4.71 -11.90
N VAL A 68 5.03 -3.55 -12.50
CA VAL A 68 3.73 -3.33 -13.14
C VAL A 68 3.55 -4.21 -14.38
N THR A 69 4.58 -4.38 -15.22
CA THR A 69 4.49 -5.25 -16.41
C THR A 69 4.27 -6.71 -16.02
N TRP A 70 5.04 -7.24 -15.07
CA TRP A 70 4.85 -8.61 -14.59
C TRP A 70 3.53 -8.80 -13.85
N GLY A 71 3.12 -7.83 -13.04
CA GLY A 71 1.83 -7.82 -12.37
C GLY A 71 0.68 -7.86 -13.37
N ALA A 72 0.70 -6.97 -14.38
CA ALA A 72 -0.31 -6.95 -15.44
C ALA A 72 -0.35 -8.26 -16.22
N LEU A 73 0.81 -8.82 -16.59
CA LEU A 73 0.87 -10.10 -17.30
C LEU A 73 0.23 -11.23 -16.48
N TRP A 74 0.51 -11.30 -15.18
CA TRP A 74 -0.05 -12.32 -14.29
C TRP A 74 -1.54 -12.14 -14.08
N THR A 75 -2.00 -10.90 -13.86
CA THR A 75 -3.42 -10.59 -13.68
C THR A 75 -4.22 -10.88 -14.95
N VAL A 76 -3.71 -10.51 -16.13
CA VAL A 76 -4.37 -10.82 -17.42
C VAL A 76 -4.40 -12.32 -17.67
N SER A 77 -3.28 -13.02 -17.44
CA SER A 77 -3.23 -14.48 -17.58
C SER A 77 -4.23 -15.18 -16.65
N ALA A 78 -4.31 -14.77 -15.39
CA ALA A 78 -5.27 -15.31 -14.43
C ALA A 78 -6.72 -15.01 -14.85
N ALA A 79 -7.00 -13.80 -15.35
CA ALA A 79 -8.31 -13.45 -15.85
C ALA A 79 -8.73 -14.30 -17.07
N LEU A 80 -7.79 -14.66 -17.95
CA LEU A 80 -8.07 -15.52 -19.11
C LEU A 80 -8.26 -17.00 -18.73
N LEU A 81 -7.57 -17.48 -17.69
CA LEU A 81 -7.61 -18.88 -17.27
C LEU A 81 -8.77 -19.19 -16.32
N PHE A 82 -9.14 -18.24 -15.47
CA PHE A 82 -10.10 -18.44 -14.38
C PHE A 82 -11.31 -17.49 -14.42
N GLY A 83 -11.30 -16.48 -15.30
CA GLY A 83 -12.36 -15.50 -15.40
C GLY A 83 -13.43 -15.87 -16.42
N ASP A 84 -14.66 -15.48 -16.14
CA ASP A 84 -15.75 -15.56 -17.11
C ASP A 84 -15.49 -14.54 -18.25
N LEU A 85 -15.20 -15.04 -19.46
CA LEU A 85 -14.98 -14.23 -20.67
C LEU A 85 -16.09 -13.22 -21.07
N PRO A 86 -17.38 -13.30 -20.67
CA PRO A 86 -18.36 -12.24 -20.97
C PRO A 86 -17.95 -10.81 -20.54
N VAL A 87 -16.95 -10.67 -19.66
CA VAL A 87 -16.42 -9.40 -19.16
C VAL A 87 -15.75 -8.54 -20.26
N LEU A 88 -15.16 -9.11 -21.31
CA LEU A 88 -14.45 -8.32 -22.34
C LEU A 88 -15.35 -7.30 -23.04
N SER A 89 -16.62 -7.65 -23.27
CA SER A 89 -17.61 -6.76 -23.88
C SER A 89 -17.92 -5.53 -23.02
N GLN A 90 -17.81 -5.66 -21.69
CA GLN A 90 -17.99 -4.55 -20.76
C GLN A 90 -16.70 -3.74 -20.60
N VAL A 91 -15.53 -4.37 -20.67
CA VAL A 91 -14.22 -3.71 -20.52
C VAL A 91 -13.97 -2.68 -21.62
N PHE A 92 -14.32 -2.98 -22.88
CA PHE A 92 -14.03 -2.09 -24.01
C PHE A 92 -15.03 -0.95 -24.22
N LYS A 93 -15.92 -0.70 -23.26
CA LYS A 93 -16.83 0.44 -23.38
C LYS A 93 -16.06 1.77 -23.24
N PRO A 94 -16.30 2.75 -24.12
CA PRO A 94 -15.64 4.06 -24.07
C PRO A 94 -15.82 4.78 -22.71
N GLU A 95 -16.95 4.55 -22.04
CA GLU A 95 -17.27 5.10 -20.73
C GLU A 95 -16.29 4.68 -19.62
N HIS A 96 -15.60 3.54 -19.76
CA HIS A 96 -14.64 3.05 -18.76
C HIS A 96 -13.19 3.46 -19.04
N ALA A 97 -12.90 3.98 -20.25
CA ALA A 97 -11.57 4.45 -20.63
C ALA A 97 -10.92 5.42 -19.62
N PRO A 98 -11.62 6.48 -19.10
CA PRO A 98 -11.01 7.38 -18.13
C PRO A 98 -10.67 6.68 -16.79
N HIS A 99 -11.49 5.71 -16.36
CA HIS A 99 -11.22 4.94 -15.15
C HIS A 99 -9.98 4.06 -15.29
N PHE A 100 -9.83 3.36 -16.43
CA PHE A 100 -8.65 2.57 -16.72
C PHE A 100 -7.38 3.42 -16.84
N LEU A 101 -7.48 4.59 -17.49
CA LEU A 101 -6.35 5.53 -17.57
C LEU A 101 -5.93 6.02 -16.18
N PHE A 102 -6.89 6.37 -15.32
CA PHE A 102 -6.61 6.76 -13.95
C PHE A 102 -5.94 5.63 -13.15
N LEU A 103 -6.49 4.42 -13.22
CA LEU A 103 -5.95 3.25 -12.52
C LEU A 103 -4.53 2.88 -13.01
N GLY A 104 -4.31 2.90 -14.32
CA GLY A 104 -3.05 2.53 -14.93
C GLY A 104 -1.95 3.56 -14.70
N LEU A 105 -2.23 4.85 -14.95
CA LEU A 105 -1.22 5.90 -14.87
C LEU A 105 -0.96 6.34 -13.44
N PHE A 106 -2.01 6.64 -12.66
CA PHE A 106 -1.87 7.18 -11.31
C PHE A 106 -1.76 6.06 -10.27
N ALA A 107 -2.78 5.21 -10.15
CA ALA A 107 -2.84 4.22 -9.08
C ALA A 107 -1.77 3.12 -9.22
N SER A 108 -1.38 2.78 -10.45
CA SER A 108 -0.35 1.78 -10.72
C SER A 108 0.98 2.42 -11.06
N GLY A 109 1.11 3.14 -12.18
CA GLY A 109 2.38 3.71 -12.62
C GLY A 109 3.03 4.63 -11.58
N PHE A 110 2.38 5.75 -11.27
CA PHE A 110 2.94 6.77 -10.39
C PHE A 110 3.13 6.27 -8.95
N CYS A 111 2.11 5.63 -8.37
CA CYS A 111 2.21 5.11 -7.00
C CYS A 111 3.29 4.03 -6.84
N PHE A 112 3.46 3.10 -7.80
CA PHE A 112 4.52 2.09 -7.69
C PHE A 112 5.92 2.68 -7.86
N ILE A 113 6.09 3.75 -8.64
CA ILE A 113 7.36 4.49 -8.72
C ILE A 113 7.68 5.10 -7.36
N LEU A 114 6.72 5.80 -6.74
CA LEU A 114 6.89 6.39 -5.42
C LEU A 114 7.14 5.34 -4.35
N TRP A 115 6.39 4.23 -4.38
CA TRP A 115 6.60 3.10 -3.48
C TRP A 115 8.00 2.50 -3.61
N SER A 116 8.45 2.26 -4.84
CA SER A 116 9.77 1.69 -5.10
C SER A 116 10.88 2.60 -4.60
N ARG A 117 10.76 3.92 -4.78
CA ARG A 117 11.69 4.91 -4.22
C ARG A 117 11.62 4.96 -2.71
N ALA A 118 10.43 5.07 -2.13
CA ALA A 118 10.24 5.13 -0.68
C ALA A 118 10.84 3.90 0.03
N VAL A 119 10.67 2.69 -0.52
CA VAL A 119 11.27 1.47 0.03
C VAL A 119 12.78 1.43 -0.15
N ALA A 120 13.32 1.97 -1.24
CA ALA A 120 14.77 2.07 -1.46
C ALA A 120 15.42 3.06 -0.49
N ASP A 121 14.83 4.25 -0.33
CA ASP A 121 15.40 5.35 0.45
C ASP A 121 15.19 5.16 1.96
N LEU A 122 13.99 4.77 2.39
CA LEU A 122 13.62 4.64 3.81
C LEU A 122 13.85 3.21 4.35
N GLY A 123 13.93 2.23 3.45
CA GLY A 123 13.89 0.82 3.79
C GLY A 123 12.46 0.31 4.08
N PRO A 124 12.23 -1.02 3.99
CA PRO A 124 10.92 -1.64 4.17
C PRO A 124 10.26 -1.36 5.52
N GLY A 125 11.06 -1.30 6.60
CA GLY A 125 10.54 -1.08 7.95
C GLY A 125 9.91 0.30 8.13
N ALA A 126 10.58 1.36 7.67
CA ALA A 126 10.07 2.72 7.78
C ALA A 126 8.95 2.97 6.76
N ALA A 127 9.07 2.48 5.52
CA ALA A 127 8.03 2.59 4.50
C ALA A 127 6.69 1.95 4.94
N SER A 128 6.74 0.78 5.58
CA SER A 128 5.52 0.11 6.09
C SER A 128 4.78 0.89 7.17
N LYS A 129 5.45 1.76 7.94
CA LYS A 129 4.77 2.64 8.90
C LYS A 129 3.82 3.62 8.20
N TYR A 130 4.21 4.09 7.00
CA TYR A 130 3.41 5.02 6.22
C TYR A 130 2.19 4.37 5.56
N ILE A 131 2.25 3.06 5.28
CA ILE A 131 1.09 2.31 4.75
C ILE A 131 -0.12 2.41 5.70
N PHE A 132 0.09 2.47 7.01
CA PHE A 132 -1.03 2.60 7.97
C PHE A 132 -1.86 3.87 7.77
N PHE A 133 -1.31 4.93 7.15
CA PHE A 133 -2.07 6.14 6.82
C PHE A 133 -2.95 6.02 5.58
N VAL A 134 -2.73 5.00 4.74
CA VAL A 134 -3.54 4.76 3.53
C VAL A 134 -5.05 4.72 3.85
N PRO A 135 -5.55 3.92 4.82
CA PRO A 135 -6.97 3.94 5.17
C PRO A 135 -7.46 5.30 5.69
N VAL A 136 -6.62 6.07 6.40
CA VAL A 136 -6.99 7.41 6.89
C VAL A 136 -7.23 8.36 5.72
N ILE A 137 -6.29 8.42 4.78
CA ILE A 137 -6.39 9.26 3.59
C ILE A 137 -7.57 8.81 2.72
N SER A 138 -7.74 7.49 2.56
CA SER A 138 -8.85 6.90 1.81
C SER A 138 -10.21 7.32 2.37
N ILE A 139 -10.43 7.21 3.69
CA ILE A 139 -11.69 7.62 4.33
C ILE A 139 -11.95 9.12 4.14
N VAL A 140 -10.93 9.96 4.31
CA VAL A 140 -11.05 11.41 4.14
C VAL A 140 -11.43 11.76 2.69
N LEU A 141 -10.77 11.14 1.71
CA LEU A 141 -11.08 11.34 0.29
C LEU A 141 -12.46 10.79 -0.08
N SER A 142 -12.85 9.62 0.44
CA SER A 142 -14.20 9.06 0.23
C SER A 142 -15.27 9.96 0.82
N ALA A 143 -15.07 10.52 2.02
CA ALA A 143 -16.02 11.46 2.61
C ALA A 143 -16.10 12.78 1.81
N ALA A 144 -14.96 13.28 1.30
CA ALA A 144 -14.92 14.55 0.57
C ALA A 144 -15.46 14.43 -0.87
N LEU A 145 -15.06 13.39 -1.59
CA LEU A 145 -15.37 13.21 -3.02
C LEU A 145 -16.67 12.42 -3.24
N LEU A 146 -16.86 11.31 -2.50
CA LEU A 146 -18.01 10.42 -2.65
C LEU A 146 -19.15 10.75 -1.68
N ARG A 147 -18.92 11.67 -0.72
CA ARG A 147 -19.88 12.04 0.34
C ARG A 147 -20.39 10.83 1.14
N GLU A 148 -19.53 9.82 1.31
CA GLU A 148 -19.86 8.66 2.13
C GLU A 148 -19.97 9.02 3.61
N ALA A 149 -20.91 8.38 4.31
CA ALA A 149 -21.04 8.52 5.75
C ALA A 149 -19.80 7.97 6.47
N VAL A 150 -19.22 8.80 7.33
CA VAL A 150 -18.13 8.40 8.21
C VAL A 150 -18.75 7.77 9.46
N THR A 151 -18.63 6.44 9.57
CA THR A 151 -19.15 5.72 10.74
C THR A 151 -18.27 6.00 11.98
N PRO A 152 -18.82 5.88 13.20
CA PRO A 152 -18.04 6.02 14.42
C PRO A 152 -16.82 5.08 14.48
N ALA A 153 -16.94 3.87 13.94
CA ALA A 153 -15.82 2.94 13.83
C ALA A 153 -14.67 3.48 12.96
N LYS A 154 -14.98 4.11 11.81
CA LYS A 154 -13.99 4.78 10.97
C LYS A 154 -13.26 5.88 11.74
N ILE A 155 -13.98 6.68 12.54
CA ILE A 155 -13.38 7.76 13.36
C ILE A 155 -12.43 7.18 14.42
N VAL A 156 -12.88 6.19 15.20
CA VAL A 156 -12.05 5.57 16.25
C VAL A 156 -10.80 4.94 15.65
N GLY A 157 -10.93 4.23 14.52
CA GLY A 157 -9.79 3.64 13.81
C GLY A 157 -8.78 4.69 13.34
N ILE A 158 -9.25 5.80 12.77
CA ILE A 158 -8.38 6.93 12.36
C ILE A 158 -7.60 7.48 13.56
N VAL A 159 -8.28 7.73 14.68
CA VAL A 159 -7.65 8.26 15.90
C VAL A 159 -6.57 7.32 16.40
N LEU A 160 -6.81 6.02 16.42
CA LEU A 160 -5.83 5.02 16.87
C LEU A 160 -4.61 4.94 15.95
N ILE A 161 -4.81 4.96 14.63
CA ILE A 161 -3.71 4.96 13.65
C ILE A 161 -2.83 6.20 13.83
N ILE A 162 -3.45 7.38 13.96
CA ILE A 162 -2.71 8.64 14.15
C ILE A 162 -1.97 8.62 15.49
N ALA A 163 -2.63 8.21 16.57
CA ALA A 163 -2.02 8.16 17.90
C ALA A 163 -0.84 7.16 17.97
N GLY A 164 -1.00 5.97 17.39
CA GLY A 164 0.04 4.95 17.30
C GLY A 164 1.25 5.42 16.49
N SER A 165 0.99 6.02 15.32
CA SER A 165 2.03 6.47 14.39
C SER A 165 2.78 7.72 14.90
N LEU A 166 2.07 8.70 15.50
CA LEU A 166 2.71 9.90 16.08
C LEU A 166 3.66 9.56 17.22
N ARG A 167 3.31 8.56 18.04
CA ARG A 167 4.16 8.10 19.15
C ARG A 167 5.48 7.51 18.66
N ASP A 168 5.48 6.91 17.47
CA ASP A 168 6.67 6.40 16.80
C ASP A 168 7.46 7.54 16.11
N GLY A 169 6.77 8.41 15.37
CA GLY A 169 7.37 9.49 14.58
C GLY A 169 8.00 10.63 15.39
N ALA A 170 7.49 10.93 16.60
CA ALA A 170 8.04 11.99 17.45
C ALA A 170 9.51 11.76 17.89
N ARG A 171 10.06 10.56 17.69
CA ARG A 171 11.41 10.19 18.16
C ARG A 171 12.34 9.67 17.06
N ASP A 172 11.82 9.43 15.85
CA ASP A 172 12.58 9.04 14.64
C ASP A 172 13.28 10.24 13.96
N ARG A 173 13.16 11.46 14.52
CA ARG A 173 13.89 12.67 14.09
C ARG A 173 15.43 12.55 14.14
N ARG A 174 15.99 11.41 14.58
CA ARG A 174 17.44 11.15 14.54
C ARG A 174 17.93 10.47 13.26
N VAL A 175 17.03 10.00 12.37
CA VAL A 175 17.43 9.23 11.17
C VAL A 175 17.43 10.07 9.88
N ILE A 176 16.83 11.27 9.89
CA ILE A 176 16.89 12.22 8.77
C ILE A 176 18.07 13.16 9.01
N CYS A 177 19.30 12.70 8.83
CA CYS A 177 20.45 13.58 8.62
C CYS A 177 20.90 13.42 7.15
N PRO A 178 20.62 14.40 6.27
CA PRO A 178 20.96 14.34 4.85
C PRO A 178 22.48 14.40 4.51
N THR A 179 23.39 14.06 5.41
CA THR A 179 24.83 14.35 5.25
C THR A 179 25.68 13.24 4.61
N ASP A 180 25.10 12.15 4.11
CA ASP A 180 25.87 11.10 3.41
C ASP A 180 25.51 11.02 1.91
N ILE A 181 25.37 12.17 1.23
CA ILE A 181 25.50 12.20 -0.23
C ILE A 181 27.01 12.11 -0.51
N PRO A 182 27.54 11.01 -1.08
CA PRO A 182 28.92 10.98 -1.53
C PRO A 182 29.08 12.08 -2.57
N ASP A 183 30.04 12.96 -2.34
CA ASP A 183 30.38 14.09 -3.21
C ASP A 183 30.44 13.63 -4.66
N ALA A 184 29.57 14.21 -5.50
CA ALA A 184 29.43 13.91 -6.92
C ALA A 184 30.61 14.48 -7.75
N ARG A 185 31.83 14.40 -7.20
CA ARG A 185 33.09 14.88 -7.78
C ARG A 185 34.21 13.84 -7.75
N ALA A 186 33.89 12.57 -7.55
CA ALA A 186 34.86 11.47 -7.59
C ALA A 186 34.46 10.38 -8.60
N VAL A 187 34.15 10.76 -9.85
CA VAL A 187 34.31 9.92 -11.06
C VAL A 187 34.67 10.84 -12.21
#